data_AF-A0A1F3B2F0-F1
#
_entry.id   AF-A0A1F3B2F0-F1
#
_cell.length_a   1.000
_cell.length_b   1.000
_cell.length_c   1.000
_cell.angle_alpha   90.00
_cell.angle_beta   90.00
_cell.angle_gamma   90.00
#
_symmetry.space_group_name_H-M   'P 1'
#
loop_
_entity.id
_entity.type
_entity.pdbx_description
1 polymer ?
#
loop_
_entity_poly.entity_id
_entity_poly.type
_entity_poly.pdbx_seq_one_letter_code
_entity_poly.pdbx_strand_id
1 'polypeptide(L)'
;MRIMRVGVMVLALILALTSIAAAGPDKSKPAKPAKIKIHTQGEIFCPAAALVFGDVVISPSRCYIVYVLRDSRGTFLAFAARDAKIPPGQLVRLNTPAGAKLKGRIFYLVPLRTDRVIVPVNSMTLVAFRAEDYGPRLTLVLTSAATPNLSITFAVRF
;
A
#
# COMPACT_ATOMS: atom_id res chain seq x y z
N MET A 1 9.62 -47.52 -53.11
CA MET A 1 9.77 -46.12 -52.66
C MET A 1 8.56 -45.72 -51.82
N ARG A 2 8.79 -44.99 -50.71
CA ARG A 2 7.82 -44.17 -49.94
C ARG A 2 6.87 -44.81 -48.89
N ILE A 3 7.34 -45.58 -47.91
CA ILE A 3 6.56 -45.76 -46.64
C ILE A 3 7.47 -45.77 -45.38
N MET A 4 8.62 -45.08 -45.41
CA MET A 4 9.57 -45.15 -44.29
C MET A 4 10.13 -43.77 -43.92
N ARG A 5 9.25 -42.77 -43.77
CA ARG A 5 9.62 -41.44 -43.25
C ARG A 5 8.61 -40.81 -42.29
N VAL A 6 7.43 -41.42 -42.07
CA VAL A 6 6.38 -40.82 -41.24
C VAL A 6 6.47 -41.24 -39.77
N GLY A 7 7.07 -42.40 -39.45
CA GLY A 7 7.12 -42.92 -38.07
C GLY A 7 8.06 -42.16 -37.12
N VAL A 8 9.13 -41.54 -37.64
CA VAL A 8 10.15 -40.90 -36.79
C VAL A 8 9.72 -39.52 -36.30
N MET A 9 8.84 -38.82 -37.05
CA MET A 9 8.41 -37.47 -36.68
C MET A 9 7.35 -37.44 -35.58
N VAL A 10 6.57 -38.51 -35.41
CA VAL A 10 5.52 -38.58 -34.38
C VAL A 10 6.13 -38.86 -33.00
N LEU A 11 7.21 -39.65 -32.92
CA LEU A 11 7.85 -39.96 -31.64
C LEU A 11 8.60 -38.75 -31.04
N ALA A 12 9.09 -37.84 -31.88
CA ALA A 12 9.74 -36.60 -31.43
C ALA A 12 8.74 -35.58 -30.87
N LEU A 13 7.48 -35.59 -31.32
CA LEU A 13 6.46 -34.67 -30.82
C LEU A 13 5.89 -35.11 -29.47
N ILE A 14 5.88 -36.41 -29.17
CA ILE A 14 5.38 -36.95 -27.89
C ILE A 14 6.36 -36.68 -26.74
N LEU A 15 7.68 -36.65 -27.00
CA LEU A 15 8.69 -36.31 -25.97
C LEU A 15 8.75 -34.81 -25.62
N ALA A 16 8.19 -33.93 -26.45
CA ALA A 16 8.18 -32.49 -26.18
C ALA A 16 7.00 -32.04 -25.28
N LEU A 17 5.99 -32.89 -25.07
CA LEU A 17 4.84 -32.57 -24.22
C LEU A 17 5.00 -32.97 -22.73
N THR A 18 6.06 -33.67 -22.36
CA THR A 18 6.25 -34.14 -20.97
C THR A 18 6.94 -33.13 -20.05
N SER A 19 7.21 -31.91 -20.51
CA SER A 19 7.82 -30.84 -19.70
C SER A 19 6.78 -29.90 -19.05
N ILE A 20 5.57 -30.39 -18.75
CA ILE A 20 4.72 -29.75 -17.74
C ILE A 20 5.24 -30.21 -16.39
N ALA A 21 6.37 -29.60 -15.99
CA ALA A 21 6.89 -29.72 -14.64
C ALA A 21 5.76 -29.31 -13.69
N ALA A 22 5.32 -30.28 -12.90
CA ALA A 22 4.35 -30.10 -11.85
C ALA A 22 4.75 -28.91 -10.99
N ALA A 23 3.94 -27.83 -11.05
CA ALA A 23 3.86 -26.86 -9.99
C ALA A 23 3.31 -27.63 -8.77
N GLY A 24 4.21 -28.24 -8.01
CA GLY A 24 3.88 -28.84 -6.74
C GLY A 24 3.18 -27.79 -5.87
N PRO A 25 2.20 -28.18 -5.04
CA PRO A 25 1.52 -27.26 -4.15
C PRO A 25 2.59 -26.54 -3.33
N ASP A 26 2.66 -25.24 -3.55
CA ASP A 26 3.57 -24.35 -2.85
C ASP A 26 3.32 -24.60 -1.36
N LYS A 27 4.29 -25.22 -0.68
CA LYS A 27 4.30 -25.34 0.77
C LYS A 27 4.61 -23.95 1.31
N SER A 28 3.71 -23.00 1.03
CA SER A 28 3.72 -21.68 1.64
C SER A 28 3.62 -21.93 3.13
N LYS A 29 4.75 -21.75 3.83
CA LYS A 29 4.80 -21.72 5.29
C LYS A 29 3.58 -20.94 5.79
N PRO A 30 2.85 -21.44 6.80
CA PRO A 30 1.71 -20.71 7.35
C PRO A 30 2.16 -19.29 7.65
N ALA A 31 1.45 -18.31 7.07
CA ALA A 31 1.77 -16.91 7.21
C ALA A 31 1.85 -16.60 8.71
N LYS A 32 2.99 -16.05 9.16
CA LYS A 32 3.12 -15.62 10.55
C LYS A 32 1.95 -14.68 10.88
N PRO A 33 1.32 -14.83 12.06
CA PRO A 33 0.25 -13.94 12.45
C PRO A 33 0.74 -12.50 12.41
N ALA A 34 -0.06 -11.62 11.81
CA ALA A 34 0.27 -10.20 11.71
C ALA A 34 0.37 -9.60 13.11
N LYS A 35 1.42 -8.81 13.36
CA LYS A 35 1.41 -7.91 14.53
C LYS A 35 0.53 -6.73 14.19
N ILE A 36 -0.62 -6.62 14.87
CA ILE A 36 -1.59 -5.56 14.62
C ILE A 36 -1.40 -4.45 15.65
N LYS A 37 -1.22 -3.21 15.17
CA LYS A 37 -1.24 -2.01 16.01
C LYS A 37 -2.31 -1.05 15.51
N ILE A 38 -3.20 -0.64 16.39
CA ILE A 38 -4.24 0.35 16.07
C ILE A 38 -3.69 1.75 16.34
N HIS A 39 -3.89 2.64 15.38
CA HIS A 39 -3.54 4.04 15.45
C HIS A 39 -4.80 4.90 15.34
N THR A 40 -5.02 5.74 16.36
CA THR A 40 -6.12 6.70 16.40
C THR A 40 -5.88 7.91 15.49
N GLN A 41 -6.92 8.69 15.20
CA GLN A 41 -6.78 9.89 14.35
C GLN A 41 -5.77 10.88 14.96
N GLY A 42 -4.75 11.24 14.18
CA GLY A 42 -3.71 12.18 14.62
C GLY A 42 -2.60 11.57 15.46
N GLU A 43 -2.63 10.24 15.66
CA GLU A 43 -1.57 9.54 16.35
C GLU A 43 -0.26 9.54 15.53
N ILE A 44 0.86 9.61 16.24
CA ILE A 44 2.18 9.61 15.63
C ILE A 44 2.55 8.18 15.21
N PHE A 45 2.89 8.03 13.94
CA PHE A 45 3.35 6.80 13.33
C PHE A 45 4.86 6.84 13.06
N CYS A 46 5.61 5.93 13.69
CA CYS A 46 7.05 5.79 13.48
C CYS A 46 7.34 4.43 12.82
N PRO A 47 7.68 4.39 11.51
CA PRO A 47 8.06 3.15 10.86
C PRO A 47 9.34 2.58 11.49
N ALA A 48 9.35 1.28 11.80
CA ALA A 48 10.55 0.61 12.31
C ALA A 48 11.63 0.37 11.23
N ALA A 49 11.23 0.42 9.96
CA ALA A 49 12.06 0.18 8.79
C ALA A 49 11.50 0.97 7.60
N ALA A 50 12.27 1.08 6.50
CA ALA A 50 11.83 1.83 5.34
C ALA A 50 10.62 1.14 4.68
N LEU A 51 9.59 1.93 4.38
CA LEU A 51 8.37 1.43 3.73
C LEU A 51 8.38 1.83 2.26
N VAL A 52 8.29 0.86 1.37
CA VAL A 52 8.38 1.07 -0.08
C VAL A 52 7.03 0.77 -0.74
N PHE A 53 6.54 1.71 -1.53
CA PHE A 53 5.36 1.57 -2.38
C PHE A 53 5.64 2.17 -3.75
N GLY A 54 5.81 1.31 -4.78
CA GLY A 54 6.28 1.77 -6.09
C GLY A 54 7.60 2.54 -5.92
N ASP A 55 7.62 3.78 -6.40
CA ASP A 55 8.78 4.68 -6.33
C ASP A 55 8.82 5.51 -5.03
N VAL A 56 7.84 5.37 -4.15
CA VAL A 56 7.77 6.11 -2.88
C VAL A 56 8.45 5.30 -1.79
N VAL A 57 9.49 5.89 -1.18
CA VAL A 57 10.23 5.31 -0.05
C VAL A 57 10.05 6.19 1.18
N ILE A 58 9.29 5.70 2.16
CA ILE A 58 9.05 6.38 3.43
C ILE A 58 10.19 6.04 4.38
N SER A 59 10.96 7.06 4.76
CA SER A 59 12.10 6.90 5.67
C SER A 59 11.68 6.48 7.08
N PRO A 60 12.41 5.55 7.74
CA PRO A 60 12.22 5.22 9.15
C PRO A 60 12.82 6.27 10.10
N SER A 61 13.64 7.21 9.62
CA SER A 61 14.32 8.21 10.46
C SER A 61 13.40 9.29 11.02
N ARG A 62 12.10 9.26 10.70
CA ARG A 62 11.12 10.25 11.11
C ARG A 62 9.83 9.57 11.52
N CYS A 63 9.08 10.27 12.37
CA CYS A 63 7.69 9.91 12.67
C CYS A 63 6.74 10.88 11.98
N TYR A 64 5.57 10.37 11.63
CA TYR A 64 4.61 11.05 10.79
C TYR A 64 3.24 11.11 11.45
N ILE A 65 2.44 12.07 11.04
CA ILE A 65 0.99 11.97 11.15
C ILE A 65 0.45 11.61 9.77
N VAL A 66 -0.48 10.66 9.74
CA VAL A 66 -1.06 10.11 8.51
C VAL A 66 -2.39 10.79 8.22
N TYR A 67 -2.53 11.27 6.99
CA TYR A 67 -3.75 11.90 6.49
C TYR A 67 -4.21 11.22 5.22
N VAL A 68 -5.49 11.36 4.89
CA VAL A 68 -5.95 11.23 3.51
C VAL A 68 -6.07 12.62 2.91
N LEU A 69 -5.38 12.83 1.80
CA LEU A 69 -5.42 14.04 0.99
C LEU A 69 -6.10 13.72 -0.33
N ARG A 70 -7.04 14.56 -0.76
CA ARG A 70 -7.61 14.51 -2.11
C ARG A 70 -7.47 15.85 -2.79
N ASP A 71 -6.83 15.86 -3.95
CA ASP A 71 -6.75 17.00 -4.84
C ASP A 71 -7.21 16.63 -6.26
N SER A 72 -7.02 17.51 -7.23
CA SER A 72 -7.42 17.28 -8.63
C SER A 72 -6.64 16.14 -9.31
N ARG A 73 -5.49 15.73 -8.77
CA ARG A 73 -4.64 14.66 -9.32
C ARG A 73 -5.03 13.29 -8.79
N GLY A 74 -5.73 13.23 -7.65
CA GLY A 74 -6.20 11.98 -7.07
C GLY A 74 -6.30 12.01 -5.55
N THR A 75 -6.36 10.82 -4.98
CA THR A 75 -6.41 10.57 -3.53
C THR A 75 -5.09 9.95 -3.08
N PHE A 76 -4.55 10.44 -1.97
CA PHE A 76 -3.24 10.06 -1.47
C PHE A 76 -3.29 9.84 0.03
N LEU A 77 -2.52 8.85 0.50
CA LEU A 77 -2.11 8.75 1.89
C LEU A 77 -0.91 9.68 2.06
N ALA A 78 -1.08 10.72 2.87
CA ALA A 78 -0.06 11.72 3.10
C ALA A 78 0.64 11.48 4.44
N PHE A 79 1.96 11.43 4.42
CA PHE A 79 2.82 11.32 5.60
C PHE A 79 3.40 12.70 5.89
N ALA A 80 2.86 13.38 6.89
CA ALA A 80 3.25 14.73 7.26
C ALA A 80 4.09 14.74 8.54
N ALA A 81 4.80 15.85 8.78
CA ALA A 81 5.56 16.08 10.00
C ALA A 81 4.70 15.91 11.27
N ARG A 82 5.33 15.44 12.36
CA ARG A 82 4.66 15.17 13.64
C ARG A 82 4.03 16.39 14.32
N ASP A 83 4.40 17.60 13.91
CA ASP A 83 3.85 18.87 14.39
C ASP A 83 2.67 19.38 13.55
N ALA A 84 2.34 18.70 12.44
CA ALA A 84 1.27 19.09 11.52
C ALA A 84 -0.14 18.76 12.04
N LYS A 85 -0.38 18.80 13.35
CA LYS A 85 -1.62 18.35 13.98
C LYS A 85 -2.82 19.21 13.59
N ILE A 86 -3.95 18.55 13.34
CA ILE A 86 -5.27 19.17 13.27
C ILE A 86 -6.18 18.48 14.31
N PRO A 87 -7.24 19.14 14.80
CA PRO A 87 -8.25 18.48 15.61
C PRO A 87 -8.84 17.23 14.93
N PRO A 88 -9.02 16.11 15.65
CA PRO A 88 -9.69 14.92 15.13
C PRO A 88 -11.10 15.24 14.61
N GLY A 89 -11.53 14.52 13.57
CA GLY A 89 -12.81 14.78 12.89
C GLY A 89 -12.84 16.03 12.00
N GLN A 90 -11.79 16.87 12.04
CA GLN A 90 -11.74 18.06 11.20
C GLN A 90 -11.27 17.72 9.78
N LEU A 91 -11.93 18.35 8.82
CA LEU A 91 -11.52 18.42 7.43
C LEU A 91 -10.88 19.78 7.17
N VAL A 92 -9.68 19.78 6.58
CA VAL A 92 -9.00 21.03 6.19
C VAL A 92 -9.06 21.18 4.68
N ARG A 93 -9.54 22.34 4.22
CA ARG A 93 -9.56 22.69 2.80
C ARG A 93 -8.18 23.16 2.35
N LEU A 94 -7.69 22.60 1.25
CA LEU A 94 -6.33 22.84 0.76
C LEU A 94 -6.12 24.25 0.18
N ASN A 95 -7.19 24.98 -0.16
CA ASN A 95 -7.15 26.37 -0.63
C ASN A 95 -7.16 27.42 0.50
N THR A 96 -7.13 26.99 1.76
CA THR A 96 -7.04 27.89 2.91
C THR A 96 -5.59 28.06 3.35
N PRO A 97 -5.24 29.12 4.10
CA PRO A 97 -3.90 29.27 4.68
C PRO A 97 -3.49 28.06 5.55
N ALA A 98 -4.44 27.48 6.29
CA ALA A 98 -4.22 26.26 7.05
C ALA A 98 -3.88 25.06 6.14
N GLY A 99 -4.61 24.91 5.03
CA GLY A 99 -4.32 23.91 4.00
C GLY A 99 -2.93 24.07 3.38
N ALA A 100 -2.57 25.29 3.01
CA ALA A 100 -1.24 25.60 2.46
C ALA A 100 -0.12 25.25 3.46
N LYS A 101 -0.28 25.62 4.73
CA LYS A 101 0.66 25.28 5.80
C LYS A 101 0.82 23.77 5.97
N LEU A 102 -0.28 23.03 5.94
CA LEU A 102 -0.25 21.57 6.06
C LEU A 102 0.41 20.90 4.85
N LYS A 103 0.13 21.36 3.62
CA LYS A 103 0.79 20.83 2.40
C LYS A 103 2.31 20.99 2.47
N GLY A 104 2.79 22.13 2.97
CA GLY A 104 4.22 22.37 3.18
C GLY A 104 4.88 21.49 4.25
N ARG A 105 4.09 20.69 4.98
CA ARG A 105 4.58 19.74 6.00
C ARG A 105 4.48 18.27 5.56
N ILE A 106 4.01 18.00 4.34
CA ILE A 106 3.92 16.63 3.79
C ILE A 106 5.29 16.24 3.23
N PHE A 107 5.81 15.09 3.67
CA PHE A 107 7.05 14.51 3.15
C PHE A 107 6.81 13.50 2.04
N TYR A 108 5.76 12.68 2.16
CA TYR A 108 5.46 11.61 1.21
C TYR A 108 3.97 11.56 0.89
N LEU A 109 3.67 11.23 -0.36
CA LEU A 109 2.32 10.97 -0.87
C LEU A 109 2.30 9.59 -1.50
N VAL A 110 1.44 8.71 -1.00
CA VAL A 110 1.24 7.36 -1.55
C VAL A 110 -0.12 7.33 -2.23
N PRO A 111 -0.20 7.03 -3.54
CA PRO A 111 -1.46 7.06 -4.25
C PRO A 111 -2.42 5.97 -3.74
N LEU A 112 -3.66 6.36 -3.47
CA LEU A 112 -4.74 5.48 -3.09
C LEU A 112 -5.60 5.19 -4.30
N ARG A 113 -5.56 3.93 -4.79
CA ARG A 113 -6.44 3.48 -5.87
C ARG A 113 -7.77 3.05 -5.30
N THR A 114 -8.73 3.97 -5.30
CA THR A 114 -10.06 3.69 -4.76
C THR A 114 -11.09 4.63 -5.36
N ASP A 115 -12.20 4.03 -5.76
CA ASP A 115 -13.44 4.62 -6.21
C ASP A 115 -14.35 5.06 -5.05
N ARG A 116 -14.05 4.62 -3.82
CA ARG A 116 -14.94 4.70 -2.65
C ARG A 116 -14.52 5.72 -1.58
N VAL A 117 -13.50 6.55 -1.83
CA VAL A 117 -13.06 7.53 -0.82
C VAL A 117 -14.01 8.73 -0.77
N ILE A 118 -14.63 8.92 0.40
CA ILE A 118 -15.60 9.96 0.73
C ILE A 118 -14.90 11.27 1.17
N VAL A 119 -13.60 11.40 0.90
CA VAL A 119 -12.89 12.66 1.16
C VAL A 119 -13.23 13.64 0.03
N PRO A 120 -13.76 14.84 0.32
CA PRO A 120 -14.03 15.86 -0.68
C PRO A 120 -12.77 16.25 -1.46
N VAL A 121 -12.92 16.61 -2.73
CA VAL A 121 -11.82 17.19 -3.51
C VAL A 121 -11.33 18.48 -2.83
N ASN A 122 -10.03 18.74 -2.95
CA ASN A 122 -9.35 19.89 -2.38
C ASN A 122 -9.40 19.90 -0.85
N SER A 123 -9.25 18.73 -0.24
CA SER A 123 -9.25 18.59 1.21
C SER A 123 -8.25 17.58 1.74
N MET A 124 -7.95 17.70 3.02
CA MET A 124 -7.15 16.77 3.78
C MET A 124 -7.82 16.48 5.12
N THR A 125 -7.83 15.23 5.54
CA THR A 125 -8.45 14.79 6.79
C THR A 125 -7.56 13.79 7.52
N LEU A 126 -7.65 13.79 8.85
CA LEU A 126 -7.01 12.79 9.67
C LEU A 126 -7.70 11.45 9.50
N VAL A 127 -6.90 10.39 9.52
CA VAL A 127 -7.40 9.02 9.46
C VAL A 127 -6.92 8.22 10.65
N ALA A 128 -7.81 7.36 11.14
CA ALA A 128 -7.44 6.25 11.98
C ALA A 128 -7.08 5.08 11.06
N PHE A 129 -6.13 4.26 11.49
CA PHE A 129 -5.71 3.10 10.73
C PHE A 129 -5.19 2.01 11.67
N ARG A 130 -5.17 0.77 11.18
CA ARG A 130 -4.42 -0.31 11.82
C ARG A 130 -3.23 -0.69 10.94
N ALA A 131 -2.08 -0.85 11.56
CA ALA A 131 -0.88 -1.35 10.93
C ALA A 131 -0.78 -2.84 11.20
N GLU A 132 -0.74 -3.63 10.13
CA GLU A 132 -0.61 -5.09 10.15
C GLU A 132 0.78 -5.45 9.62
N ASP A 133 1.68 -5.83 10.52
CA ASP A 133 3.07 -6.18 10.19
C ASP A 133 3.23 -7.69 10.02
N TYR A 134 3.66 -8.08 8.82
CA TYR A 134 3.91 -9.46 8.42
C TYR A 134 5.42 -9.79 8.30
N GLY A 135 6.31 -8.84 8.59
CA GLY A 135 7.76 -8.95 8.41
C GLY A 135 8.22 -8.24 7.14
N PRO A 136 8.23 -8.89 5.95
CA PRO A 136 8.66 -8.23 4.72
C PRO A 136 7.59 -7.29 4.13
N ARG A 137 6.40 -7.25 4.73
CA ARG A 137 5.28 -6.42 4.31
C ARG A 137 4.60 -5.79 5.51
N LEU A 138 4.21 -4.52 5.35
CA LEU A 138 3.39 -3.81 6.31
C LEU A 138 2.13 -3.33 5.58
N THR A 139 0.95 -3.69 6.08
CA THR A 139 -0.32 -3.20 5.53
C THR A 139 -0.91 -2.15 6.47
N LEU A 140 -1.20 -0.96 5.94
CA LEU A 140 -1.99 0.04 6.64
C LEU A 140 -3.43 -0.08 6.17
N VAL A 141 -4.34 -0.42 7.07
CA VAL A 141 -5.78 -0.47 6.78
C VAL A 141 -6.45 0.71 7.45
N LEU A 142 -7.02 1.61 6.65
CA LEU A 142 -7.75 2.78 7.12
C LEU A 142 -9.08 2.33 7.75
N THR A 143 -9.36 2.87 8.93
CA THR A 143 -10.54 2.51 9.74
C THR A 143 -11.46 3.70 10.01
N SER A 144 -11.14 4.90 9.52
CA SER A 144 -12.01 6.07 9.65
C SER A 144 -13.31 5.94 8.83
N ALA A 145 -14.40 6.49 9.37
CA ALA A 145 -15.74 6.48 8.74
C ALA A 145 -15.76 7.04 7.30
N ALA A 146 -14.86 7.97 6.96
CA ALA A 146 -14.75 8.54 5.62
C ALA A 146 -14.08 7.62 4.58
N THR A 147 -13.40 6.55 5.03
CA THR A 147 -12.59 5.65 4.19
C THR A 147 -12.58 4.22 4.74
N PRO A 148 -13.74 3.53 4.80
CA PRO A 148 -13.82 2.23 5.45
C PRO A 148 -13.00 1.17 4.69
N ASN A 149 -12.12 0.48 5.43
CA ASN A 149 -11.37 -0.71 5.00
C ASN A 149 -10.48 -0.53 3.76
N LEU A 150 -10.01 0.68 3.49
CA LEU A 150 -9.01 0.91 2.46
C LEU A 150 -7.64 0.42 2.95
N SER A 151 -7.04 -0.54 2.25
CA SER A 151 -5.73 -1.09 2.60
C SER A 151 -4.63 -0.65 1.63
N ILE A 152 -3.45 -0.39 2.18
CA ILE A 152 -2.23 -0.12 1.42
C ILE A 152 -1.14 -1.03 1.98
N THR A 153 -0.52 -1.83 1.12
CA THR A 153 0.58 -2.71 1.52
C THR A 153 1.91 -2.17 1.01
N PHE A 154 2.85 -2.01 1.92
CA PHE A 154 4.22 -1.61 1.69
C PHE A 154 5.15 -2.81 1.73
N ALA A 155 6.19 -2.81 0.91
CA ALA A 155 7.35 -3.66 1.12
C ALA A 155 8.24 -3.05 2.20
N VAL A 156 8.70 -3.87 3.15
CA VAL A 156 9.58 -3.42 4.24
C VAL A 156 11.03 -3.67 3.84
N ARG A 157 11.88 -2.65 3.98
CA ARG A 157 13.33 -2.72 3.73
C ARG A 157 14.08 -2.39 5.02
N PHE A 158 14.85 -3.36 5.49
CA PHE A 158 15.73 -3.27 6.65
C PHE A 158 17.14 -2.89 6.23
#